data_AF-A0A6H5KQH3-F1
#
_entry.id   AF-A0A6H5KQH3-F1
#
_cell.length_a   1.000
_cell.length_b   1.000
_cell.length_c   1.000
_cell.angle_alpha   90.00
_cell.angle_beta   90.00
_cell.angle_gamma   90.00
#
_symmetry.space_group_name_H-M   'P 1'
#
loop_
_entity.id
_entity.type
_entity.pdbx_description
1 polymer ?
#
loop_
_entity_poly.entity_id
_entity_poly.type
_entity_poly.pdbx_seq_one_letter_code
_entity_poly.pdbx_strand_id
1 'polypeptide(L)' 'MAFRHFWFSLHVLHDEAKDKPFELEMSWVCEESGWKYQAVPQAQVKEAEEWAKESIESDEMDDGED' A
#
# COMPACT_ATOMS: atom_id res chain seq x y z
N MET A 1 6.55 6.62 -6.24
CA MET A 1 7.13 5.37 -5.70
C MET A 1 6.91 5.16 -4.20
N ALA A 2 7.12 6.15 -3.32
CA ALA A 2 7.05 5.93 -1.86
C ALA A 2 5.69 5.44 -1.34
N PHE A 3 4.60 5.96 -1.91
CA PHE A 3 3.22 5.61 -1.52
C PHE A 3 2.88 4.13 -1.79
N ARG A 4 3.26 3.63 -2.97
CA ARG A 4 3.06 2.23 -3.38
C ARG A 4 3.84 1.24 -2.50
N HIS A 5 5.10 1.54 -2.19
CA HIS A 5 5.93 0.68 -1.33
C HIS A 5 5.46 0.67 0.13
N PHE A 6 4.93 1.78 0.63
CA PHE A 6 4.33 1.83 1.96
C PHE A 6 3.09 0.92 2.03
N TRP A 7 2.24 0.95 1.01
CA TRP A 7 1.08 0.06 0.92
C TRP A 7 1.48 -1.42 0.90
N PHE A 8 2.47 -1.77 0.09
CA PHE A 8 3.03 -3.12 0.04
C PHE A 8 3.56 -3.59 1.40
N SER A 9 4.36 -2.75 2.07
CA SER A 9 4.92 -3.09 3.39
C SER A 9 3.82 -3.34 4.43
N LEU A 10 2.71 -2.59 4.38
CA LEU A 10 1.59 -2.81 5.28
C LEU A 10 0.87 -4.13 5.00
N HIS A 11 0.59 -4.46 3.74
CA HIS A 11 -0.07 -5.71 3.40
C HIS A 11 0.80 -6.95 3.67
N VAL A 12 2.12 -6.88 3.40
CA VAL A 12 3.06 -7.97 3.74
C VAL A 12 3.17 -8.17 5.26
N LEU A 13 3.18 -7.09 6.03
CA LEU A 13 3.23 -7.17 7.50
C LEU A 13 1.89 -7.58 8.11
N HIS A 14 0.78 -7.37 7.40
CA HIS A 14 -0.57 -7.63 7.89
C HIS A 14 -1.04 -9.02 7.45
N ASP A 15 -0.98 -9.99 8.37
CA ASP A 15 -1.40 -11.36 8.12
C ASP A 15 -2.94 -11.45 8.20
N GLU A 16 -3.64 -11.46 7.05
CA GLU A 16 -5.10 -11.54 6.97
C GLU A 16 -5.70 -12.75 7.73
N ALA A 17 -4.92 -13.80 8.00
CA ALA A 17 -5.37 -14.97 8.74
C ALA A 17 -5.26 -14.82 10.27
N LYS A 18 -4.45 -13.87 10.77
CA LYS A 18 -4.19 -13.68 12.20
C LYS A 18 -4.64 -12.33 12.75
N ASP A 19 -4.66 -11.30 11.92
CA ASP A 19 -4.93 -9.93 12.36
C ASP A 19 -6.39 -9.51 12.15
N LYS A 20 -6.83 -8.57 13.00
CA LYS A 20 -8.17 -7.98 12.92
C LYS A 20 -8.24 -7.03 11.72
N PRO A 21 -9.44 -6.82 11.13
CA PRO A 21 -9.59 -5.80 10.10
C PRO A 21 -9.13 -4.45 10.62
N PHE A 22 -8.18 -3.83 9.92
CA PHE A 22 -7.67 -2.50 10.21
C PHE A 22 -8.24 -1.50 9.21
N GLU A 23 -8.52 -0.29 9.68
CA GLU A 23 -8.79 0.84 8.79
C GLU A 23 -7.49 1.63 8.63
N LEU A 24 -7.05 1.79 7.38
CA LEU A 24 -5.87 2.56 7.07
C LEU A 24 -6.27 3.97 6.63
N GLU A 25 -5.95 4.97 7.44
CA GLU A 25 -6.03 6.37 7.03
C GLU A 25 -4.63 6.88 6.66
N MET A 26 -4.50 7.42 5.44
CA MET A 26 -3.24 7.97 4.97
C MET A 26 -3.42 9.37 4.39
N SER A 27 -2.45 10.22 4.70
CA SER A 27 -2.41 11.63 4.34
C SER A 27 -1.04 12.00 3.80
N TRP A 28 -1.01 13.04 2.97
CA TRP A 28 0.21 13.50 2.33
C TRP A 28 0.40 15.00 2.50
N VAL A 29 1.66 15.41 2.42
CA VAL A 29 2.07 16.80 2.30
C VAL A 29 3.12 16.86 1.21
N CYS A 30 2.72 17.39 0.05
CA CYS A 30 3.59 17.52 -1.12
C CYS A 30 3.34 18.87 -1.79
N GLU A 31 4.17 19.20 -2.78
CA GLU A 31 4.02 20.44 -3.55
C GLU A 31 2.64 20.46 -4.26
N GLU A 32 2.17 19.31 -4.74
CA GLU A 32 0.83 19.15 -5.33
C GLU A 32 -0.31 19.37 -4.33
N SER A 33 -0.11 19.05 -3.05
CA SER A 33 -1.09 19.35 -2.00
C SER A 33 -1.02 20.80 -1.49
N GLY A 34 -0.11 21.61 -2.07
CA GLY A 34 0.14 22.99 -1.68
C GLY A 34 0.77 23.10 -0.29
N TRP A 35 1.59 22.12 0.10
CA TRP A 35 2.18 22.01 1.44
C TRP A 35 1.13 21.94 2.56
N LYS A 36 -0.10 21.51 2.23
CA LYS A 36 -1.17 21.31 3.20
C LYS A 36 -1.38 19.83 3.46
N TYR A 37 -1.64 19.52 4.72
CA TYR A 37 -2.14 18.22 5.13
C TYR A 37 -3.48 17.96 4.45
N GLN A 38 -3.51 16.96 3.58
CA GLN A 38 -4.73 16.49 2.95
C GLN A 38 -4.76 14.96 2.96
N ALA A 39 -5.95 14.39 3.04
CA ALA A 39 -6.15 12.98 2.85
C ALA A 39 -5.79 12.60 1.40
N VAL A 40 -5.21 11.42 1.22
CA VAL A 40 -4.87 10.96 -0.11
C VAL A 40 -6.16 10.64 -0.88
N PRO A 41 -6.31 11.09 -2.14
CA PRO A 41 -7.48 10.77 -2.95
C PRO A 41 -7.68 9.26 -3.09
N GLN A 42 -8.93 8.79 -3.04
CA GLN A 42 -9.24 7.35 -3.14
C GLN A 42 -8.71 6.69 -4.42
N ALA A 43 -8.56 7.45 -5.52
CA ALA A 43 -7.99 6.94 -6.75
C ALA A 43 -6.53 6.46 -6.56
N GLN A 44 -5.72 7.22 -5.82
CA GLN A 44 -4.33 6.86 -5.53
C GLN A 44 -4.23 5.74 -4.51
N VAL A 45 -5.12 5.74 -3.51
CA VAL A 45 -5.26 4.64 -2.54
C VAL A 45 -5.50 3.34 -3.30
N LYS A 46 -6.54 3.30 -4.13
CA LYS A 46 -6.92 2.11 -4.91
C LYS A 46 -5.78 1.59 -5.80
N GLU A 47 -5.11 2.51 -6.50
CA GLU A 47 -3.95 2.19 -7.33
C GLU A 47 -2.81 1.55 -6.52
N ALA A 48 -2.57 2.04 -5.31
CA ALA A 48 -1.55 1.48 -4.43
C ALA A 48 -1.95 0.12 -3.87
N GLU A 49 -3.24 -0.12 -3.56
CA GLU A 49 -3.70 -1.44 -3.12
C GLU A 49 -3.59 -2.48 -4.22
N GLU A 50 -4.00 -2.14 -5.44
CA GLU A 50 -3.90 -3.03 -6.60
C GLU A 50 -2.44 -3.39 -6.86
N TRP A 51 -1.55 -2.39 -6.85
CA TRP A 51 -0.12 -2.64 -7.03
C TRP A 51 0.51 -3.47 -5.91
N ALA A 52 0.14 -3.21 -4.66
CA ALA A 52 0.65 -3.96 -3.54
C ALA A 52 0.22 -5.43 -3.61
N LYS A 53 -1.04 -5.70 -3.95
CA LYS A 53 -1.53 -7.07 -4.18
C LYS A 53 -0.81 -7.75 -5.34
N GLU A 54 -0.65 -7.09 -6.48
CA GLU A 54 0.14 -7.61 -7.60
C GLU A 54 1.60 -7.87 -7.22
N SER A 55 2.21 -6.98 -6.44
CA SER A 55 3.61 -7.13 -6.03
C SER A 55 3.78 -8.28 -5.04
N ILE A 56 2.84 -8.48 -4.11
CA ILE A 56 2.86 -9.63 -3.19
C ILE A 56 2.71 -10.93 -3.97
N GLU A 57 1.74 -11.01 -4.88
CA GLU A 57 1.54 -12.19 -5.72
C GLU A 57 2.78 -12.46 -6.60
N SER A 58 3.42 -11.41 -7.12
CA SER A 58 4.64 -11.54 -7.93
C SER A 58 5.87 -11.96 -7.11
N ASP A 59 6.05 -11.46 -5.89
CA ASP A 59 7.15 -11.86 -4.99
C ASP A 59 6.92 -13.29 -4.46
N GLU A 60 5.68 -13.68 -4.13
CA GLU A 60 5.34 -15.05 -3.69
C GLU A 60 5.52 -16.09 -4.82
N MET A 61 5.39 -15.70 -6.09
CA MET A 61 5.65 -16.58 -7.24
C MET A 61 7.14 -16.67 -7.63
N ASP A 62 8.01 -15.82 -7.08
CA ASP A 62 9.48 -15.84 -7.32
C ASP A 62 10.24 -16.73 -6.31
N ASP A 63 9.63 -17.07 -5.16
CA ASP A 63 10.21 -17.98 -4.14
C ASP A 63 9.98 -19.49 -4.45
N GLY A 64 9.74 -19.81 -5.73
CA GLY A 64 9.40 -21.15 -6.22
C GLY A 64 10.43 -21.82 -7.13
N GLU A 65 11.62 -21.24 -7.32
CA GLU A 65 12.67 -21.79 -8.18
C GLU A 65 14.08 -21.76 -7.52
N ASP A 66 14.28 -22.58 -6.48
CA ASP A 66 15.52 -23.36 -6.22
C ASP A 66 15.21 -24.66 -5.45
#